data_AF-A0A345QL16-F1
#
_entry.id   AF-A0A345QL16-F1
#
_cell.length_a   1.000
_cell.length_b   1.000
_cell.length_c   1.000
_cell.angle_alpha   90.00
_cell.angle_beta   90.00
_cell.angle_gamma   90.00
#
_symmetry.space_group_name_H-M   'P 1'
#
loop_
_entity.id
_entity.type
_entity.pdbx_description
1 polymer ?
#
loop_
_entity_poly.entity_id
_entity_poly.type
_entity_poly.pdbx_seq_one_letter_code
_entity_poly.pdbx_strand_id
1 'polypeptide(L)'
;MKGTKGIPQVNTAAAIIRHALRMLFKNPVKTLRVIAPALLLLICVGLVTYFKAPYLLTTGAARNDPTLWPADANVILSVSLTFFFVVGYALMAILWHRYALAETEPRPLSFGLLLGYLWRVVLLGIIQLAFSVAIMIPLLISAAFTPSQGIEPNTIAILVTTFLAQIVMIWLSLRLSLVLPAAALGRPLPIVDSWRETGPLMRPLWGVAGLLAAFNTLIAKAVELTSTGNALAALTMEMPIYLIQGLLIFGVLTTLYAHLQQDRPLA
;
A
#
# COMPACT_ATOMS: atom_id res chain seq x y z
N MET A 1 22.31 13.79 -28.98
CA MET A 1 22.60 14.63 -27.80
C MET A 1 21.78 15.90 -27.90
N LYS A 2 20.66 16.01 -27.17
CA LYS A 2 19.89 17.26 -27.04
C LYS A 2 20.07 17.75 -25.61
N GLY A 3 20.69 18.92 -25.47
CA GLY A 3 20.98 19.55 -24.18
C GLY A 3 19.71 19.97 -23.48
N THR A 4 19.49 19.43 -22.29
CA THR A 4 18.47 19.88 -21.35
C THR A 4 19.05 21.02 -20.52
N LYS A 5 18.51 22.23 -20.71
CA LYS A 5 18.73 23.37 -19.83
C LYS A 5 18.42 22.95 -18.39
N GLY A 6 19.40 23.14 -17.51
CA GLY A 6 19.31 22.86 -16.09
C GLY A 6 18.29 23.77 -15.41
N ILE A 7 17.06 23.27 -15.24
CA ILE A 7 16.24 23.67 -14.12
C ILE A 7 16.82 22.94 -12.91
N PRO A 8 17.14 23.60 -11.79
CA PRO A 8 17.55 22.92 -10.57
C PRO A 8 16.38 22.02 -10.12
N GLN A 9 16.45 20.73 -10.47
CA GLN A 9 15.46 19.76 -10.05
C GLN A 9 15.62 19.57 -8.54
N VAL A 10 14.67 20.10 -7.76
CA VAL A 10 14.60 19.85 -6.33
C VAL A 10 14.12 18.41 -6.13
N ASN A 11 15.05 17.47 -6.28
CA ASN A 11 14.85 16.04 -6.07
C ASN A 11 14.88 15.75 -4.57
N THR A 12 14.09 16.46 -3.77
CA THR A 12 14.01 16.21 -2.33
C THR A 12 12.79 15.36 -2.04
N ALA A 13 12.89 14.47 -1.04
CA ALA A 13 11.76 13.65 -0.60
C ALA A 13 10.49 14.47 -0.31
N ALA A 14 10.66 15.62 0.33
CA ALA A 14 9.57 16.54 0.63
C ALA A 14 8.91 17.11 -0.63
N ALA A 15 9.65 17.34 -1.72
CA ALA A 15 9.08 17.81 -2.98
C ALA A 15 8.20 16.73 -3.62
N ILE A 16 8.65 15.47 -3.63
CA ILE A 16 7.88 14.32 -4.15
C ILE A 16 6.57 14.16 -3.37
N ILE A 17 6.63 14.17 -2.04
CA ILE A 17 5.45 14.03 -1.18
C ILE A 17 4.52 15.25 -1.32
N ARG A 18 5.06 16.46 -1.32
CA ARG A 18 4.27 17.69 -1.52
C ARG A 18 3.55 17.67 -2.85
N HIS A 19 4.22 17.23 -3.92
CA HIS A 19 3.60 17.11 -5.24
C HIS A 19 2.49 16.04 -5.24
N ALA A 20 2.73 14.87 -4.63
CA ALA A 20 1.73 13.82 -4.47
C ALA A 20 0.48 14.32 -3.72
N LEU A 21 0.67 15.01 -2.59
CA LEU A 21 -0.41 15.64 -1.82
C LEU A 21 -1.14 16.71 -2.63
N ARG A 22 -0.40 17.57 -3.35
CA ARG A 22 -1.01 18.60 -4.19
C ARG A 22 -1.88 17.98 -5.28
N MET A 23 -1.46 16.89 -5.91
CA MET A 23 -2.29 16.18 -6.89
C MET A 23 -3.60 15.65 -6.26
N LEU A 24 -3.52 15.10 -5.05
CA LEU A 24 -4.69 14.61 -4.31
C LEU A 24 -5.70 15.72 -4.00
N PHE A 25 -5.20 16.87 -3.53
CA PHE A 25 -6.03 17.99 -3.08
C PHE A 25 -6.36 19.03 -4.16
N LYS A 26 -5.79 18.95 -5.37
CA LYS A 26 -6.04 19.94 -6.44
C LYS A 26 -7.52 20.02 -6.82
N ASN A 27 -8.22 18.87 -6.86
CA ASN A 27 -9.63 18.78 -7.20
C ASN A 27 -10.30 17.62 -6.44
N PRO A 28 -10.60 17.76 -5.14
CA PRO A 28 -11.04 16.64 -4.30
C PRO A 28 -12.35 16.01 -4.80
N VAL A 29 -13.28 16.82 -5.31
CA VAL A 29 -14.55 16.34 -5.87
C VAL A 29 -14.34 15.49 -7.12
N LYS A 30 -13.45 15.91 -8.02
CA LYS A 30 -13.12 15.12 -9.22
C LYS A 30 -12.38 13.84 -8.85
N THR A 31 -11.41 13.94 -7.94
CA THR A 31 -10.70 12.77 -7.40
C THR A 31 -11.68 11.76 -6.83
N LEU A 32 -12.60 12.19 -5.96
CA LEU A 32 -13.61 11.33 -5.34
C LEU A 32 -14.53 10.71 -6.39
N ARG A 33 -15.00 11.49 -7.37
CA ARG A 33 -15.85 10.98 -8.47
C ARG A 33 -15.13 9.92 -9.30
N VAL A 34 -13.84 10.09 -9.56
CA VAL A 34 -13.04 9.13 -10.34
C VAL A 34 -12.88 7.81 -9.57
N ILE A 35 -12.55 7.87 -8.28
CA ILE A 35 -12.34 6.65 -7.48
C ILE A 35 -13.64 6.09 -6.89
N ALA A 36 -14.78 6.78 -7.05
CA ALA A 36 -16.06 6.41 -6.46
C ALA A 36 -16.47 4.95 -6.70
N PRO A 37 -16.33 4.37 -7.91
CA PRO A 37 -16.69 2.96 -8.12
C PRO A 37 -15.89 1.99 -7.24
N ALA A 38 -14.59 2.26 -7.10
CA ALA A 38 -13.72 1.46 -6.22
C ALA A 38 -14.03 1.70 -4.74
N LEU A 39 -14.30 2.95 -4.37
CA LEU A 39 -14.66 3.33 -3.01
C LEU A 39 -15.98 2.68 -2.58
N LEU A 40 -17.00 2.65 -3.44
CA LEU A 40 -18.26 1.97 -3.19
C LEU A 40 -18.05 0.48 -2.92
N LEU A 41 -17.25 -0.19 -3.75
CA LEU A 41 -16.90 -1.60 -3.52
C LEU A 41 -16.21 -1.80 -2.16
N LEU A 42 -15.24 -0.96 -1.82
CA LEU A 42 -14.51 -1.05 -0.54
C LEU A 42 -15.42 -0.76 0.66
N ILE A 43 -16.35 0.19 0.55
CA ILE A 43 -17.37 0.46 1.56
C ILE A 43 -18.30 -0.74 1.71
N CYS A 44 -18.77 -1.33 0.61
CA CYS A 44 -19.61 -2.54 0.66
C CYS A 44 -18.88 -3.69 1.36
N VAL A 45 -17.62 -3.94 1.00
CA VAL A 45 -16.78 -4.95 1.68
C VAL A 45 -16.65 -4.61 3.17
N GLY A 46 -16.34 -3.36 3.52
CA GLY A 46 -16.21 -2.91 4.90
C GLY A 46 -17.50 -3.08 5.72
N LEU A 47 -18.66 -2.75 5.14
CA LEU A 47 -19.96 -2.92 5.78
C LEU A 47 -20.27 -4.40 6.02
N VAL A 48 -20.06 -5.26 5.02
CA VAL A 48 -20.27 -6.70 5.19
C VAL A 48 -19.32 -7.26 6.24
N THR A 49 -18.04 -6.88 6.21
CA THR A 49 -17.07 -7.26 7.25
C THR A 49 -17.50 -6.78 8.62
N TYR A 50 -17.98 -5.54 8.76
CA TYR A 50 -18.47 -5.00 10.03
C TYR A 50 -19.64 -5.82 10.60
N PHE A 51 -20.68 -6.05 9.81
CA PHE A 51 -21.85 -6.82 10.25
C PHE A 51 -21.54 -8.30 10.50
N LYS A 52 -20.51 -8.83 9.84
CA LYS A 52 -20.10 -10.23 9.98
C LYS A 52 -18.90 -10.43 10.89
N ALA A 53 -18.30 -9.36 11.43
CA ALA A 53 -17.09 -9.41 12.24
C ALA A 53 -17.19 -10.39 13.42
N PRO A 54 -18.31 -10.46 14.18
CA PRO A 54 -18.43 -11.44 15.26
C PRO A 54 -18.25 -12.89 14.79
N TYR A 55 -18.70 -13.23 13.58
CA TYR A 55 -18.57 -14.56 12.99
C TYR A 55 -17.22 -14.78 12.28
N LEU A 56 -16.63 -13.72 11.75
CA LEU A 56 -15.32 -13.78 11.07
C LEU A 56 -14.17 -13.88 12.09
N LEU A 57 -14.34 -13.31 13.28
CA LEU A 57 -13.33 -13.24 14.34
C LEU A 57 -13.40 -14.42 15.33
N THR A 58 -14.45 -15.25 15.27
CA THR A 58 -14.50 -16.48 16.09
C THR A 58 -13.41 -17.46 15.66
N THR A 59 -12.48 -17.75 16.56
CA THR A 59 -11.41 -18.73 16.39
C THR A 59 -11.54 -19.86 17.42
N GLY A 60 -10.94 -21.03 17.17
CA GLY A 60 -10.86 -22.11 18.15
C GLY A 60 -12.18 -22.86 18.41
N ALA A 61 -12.38 -23.36 19.64
CA ALA A 61 -13.47 -24.27 20.02
C ALA A 61 -14.89 -23.70 19.80
N ALA A 62 -15.06 -22.37 19.81
CA ALA A 62 -16.31 -21.69 19.48
C ALA A 62 -16.71 -21.86 18.00
N ARG A 63 -15.79 -22.30 17.12
CA ARG A 63 -16.07 -22.58 15.71
C ARG A 63 -16.93 -23.84 15.48
N ASN A 64 -17.00 -24.73 16.46
CA ASN A 64 -17.71 -26.00 16.37
C ASN A 64 -19.11 -25.94 17.01
N ASP A 65 -19.58 -24.75 17.41
CA ASP A 65 -20.94 -24.58 17.91
C ASP A 65 -21.93 -24.62 16.72
N PRO A 66 -22.81 -25.64 16.62
CA PRO A 66 -23.77 -25.77 15.52
C PRO A 66 -24.88 -24.71 15.56
N THR A 67 -24.98 -23.92 16.63
CA THR A 67 -25.89 -22.76 16.71
C THR A 67 -25.31 -21.50 16.07
N LEU A 68 -24.01 -21.49 15.78
CA LEU A 68 -23.34 -20.44 15.02
C LEU A 68 -23.32 -20.79 13.52
N TRP A 69 -23.16 -19.76 12.69
CA TRP A 69 -23.07 -19.89 11.23
C TRP A 69 -22.06 -20.97 10.80
N PRO A 70 -22.33 -21.78 9.75
CA PRO A 70 -21.47 -22.90 9.38
C PRO A 70 -20.00 -22.48 9.20
N ALA A 71 -19.08 -23.23 9.82
CA ALA A 71 -17.65 -22.93 9.84
C ALA A 71 -17.02 -22.78 8.44
N ASP A 72 -17.51 -23.53 7.45
CA ASP A 72 -17.04 -23.48 6.06
C ASP A 72 -17.50 -22.21 5.35
N ALA A 73 -18.71 -21.75 5.69
CA ALA A 73 -19.26 -20.53 5.14
C ALA A 73 -18.52 -19.27 5.65
N ASN A 74 -17.89 -19.33 6.83
CA ASN A 74 -16.99 -18.27 7.31
C ASN A 74 -15.68 -18.18 6.50
N VAL A 75 -15.13 -19.32 6.06
CA VAL A 75 -13.91 -19.33 5.23
C VAL A 75 -14.20 -18.80 3.83
N ILE A 76 -15.26 -19.31 3.18
CA ILE A 76 -15.66 -18.85 1.85
C ILE A 76 -15.96 -17.35 1.86
N LEU A 77 -16.68 -16.88 2.89
CA LEU A 77 -16.98 -15.45 3.06
C LEU A 77 -15.69 -14.64 3.27
N SER A 78 -14.80 -15.06 4.15
CA SER A 78 -13.50 -14.39 4.41
C SER A 78 -12.65 -14.27 3.14
N VAL A 79 -12.53 -15.36 2.38
CA VAL A 79 -11.81 -15.39 1.11
C VAL A 79 -12.47 -14.46 0.09
N SER A 80 -13.80 -14.48 0.00
CA SER A 80 -14.56 -13.61 -0.91
C SER A 80 -14.37 -12.14 -0.56
N LEU A 81 -14.48 -11.78 0.73
CA LEU A 81 -14.27 -10.41 1.20
C LEU A 81 -12.84 -9.94 0.94
N THR A 82 -11.85 -10.79 1.18
CA THR A 82 -10.44 -10.50 0.89
C THR A 82 -10.22 -10.29 -0.61
N PHE A 83 -10.81 -11.15 -1.45
CA PHE A 83 -10.74 -11.02 -2.90
C PHE A 83 -11.35 -9.69 -3.38
N PHE A 84 -12.57 -9.36 -2.95
CA PHE A 84 -13.22 -8.10 -3.32
C PHE A 84 -12.50 -6.87 -2.74
N PHE A 85 -11.90 -6.98 -1.56
CA PHE A 85 -11.05 -5.93 -1.00
C PHE A 85 -9.84 -5.67 -1.91
N VAL A 86 -9.10 -6.72 -2.29
CA VAL A 86 -7.93 -6.62 -3.18
C VAL A 86 -8.32 -6.05 -4.55
N VAL A 87 -9.44 -6.53 -5.12
CA VAL A 87 -9.97 -6.02 -6.40
C VAL A 87 -10.38 -4.55 -6.28
N GLY A 88 -11.07 -4.16 -5.22
CA GLY A 88 -11.48 -2.78 -4.97
C GLY A 88 -10.28 -1.85 -4.81
N TYR A 89 -9.25 -2.29 -4.08
CA TYR A 89 -8.04 -1.51 -3.88
C TYR A 89 -7.21 -1.37 -5.18
N ALA A 90 -7.11 -2.46 -5.96
CA ALA A 90 -6.50 -2.42 -7.29
C ALA A 90 -7.26 -1.50 -8.25
N LEU A 91 -8.59 -1.55 -8.25
CA LEU A 91 -9.43 -0.67 -9.06
C LEU A 91 -9.22 0.80 -8.64
N MET A 92 -9.16 1.08 -7.34
CA MET A 92 -8.87 2.42 -6.81
C MET A 92 -7.54 2.94 -7.33
N ALA A 93 -6.49 2.11 -7.29
CA ALA A 93 -5.16 2.45 -7.78
C ALA A 93 -5.17 2.70 -9.30
N ILE A 94 -5.78 1.82 -10.08
CA ILE A 94 -5.85 1.95 -11.55
C ILE A 94 -6.57 3.24 -11.95
N LEU A 95 -7.75 3.50 -11.36
CA LEU A 95 -8.54 4.70 -11.65
C LEU A 95 -7.75 5.96 -11.31
N TRP A 96 -7.08 5.96 -10.15
CA TRP A 96 -6.22 7.06 -9.72
C TRP A 96 -5.06 7.29 -10.69
N HIS A 97 -4.27 6.27 -11.02
CA HIS A 97 -3.12 6.38 -11.91
C HIS A 97 -3.52 6.93 -13.28
N ARG A 98 -4.62 6.44 -13.85
CA ARG A 98 -5.10 6.87 -15.17
C ARG A 98 -5.56 8.32 -15.18
N TYR A 99 -6.28 8.74 -14.14
CA TYR A 99 -6.71 10.12 -13.99
C TYR A 99 -5.54 11.08 -13.76
N ALA A 100 -4.62 10.74 -12.85
CA ALA A 100 -3.51 11.60 -12.49
C ALA A 100 -2.47 11.72 -13.63
N LEU A 101 -2.28 10.66 -14.41
CA LEU A 101 -1.37 10.69 -15.57
C LEU A 101 -2.00 11.30 -16.82
N ALA A 102 -3.34 11.46 -16.84
CA ALA A 102 -4.12 12.09 -17.92
C ALA A 102 -3.63 11.65 -19.31
N GLU A 103 -3.97 10.42 -19.71
CA GLU A 103 -3.74 9.98 -21.09
C GLU A 103 -4.72 10.67 -22.05
N THR A 104 -4.22 11.10 -23.20
CA THR A 104 -5.02 11.67 -24.30
C THR A 104 -6.02 10.65 -24.87
N GLU A 105 -5.66 9.36 -24.88
CA GLU A 105 -6.53 8.26 -25.32
C GLU A 105 -6.48 7.10 -24.31
N PRO A 106 -7.34 7.14 -23.27
CA PRO A 106 -7.37 6.12 -22.25
C PRO A 106 -7.84 4.76 -22.82
N ARG A 107 -6.99 3.72 -22.76
CA ARG A 107 -7.43 2.34 -23.09
C ARG A 107 -8.66 1.93 -22.27
N PRO A 108 -9.69 1.29 -22.84
CA PRO A 108 -10.87 0.91 -22.07
C PRO A 108 -10.49 0.00 -20.88
N LEU A 109 -11.19 0.14 -19.76
CA LEU A 109 -11.03 -0.81 -18.65
C LEU A 109 -11.48 -2.18 -19.13
N SER A 110 -10.53 -3.10 -19.25
CA SER A 110 -10.81 -4.49 -19.61
C SER A 110 -10.42 -5.42 -18.47
N PHE A 111 -11.05 -6.59 -18.41
CA PHE A 111 -10.71 -7.62 -17.45
C PHE A 111 -9.23 -8.02 -17.54
N GLY A 112 -8.67 -8.09 -18.75
CA GLY A 112 -7.24 -8.39 -18.97
C GLY A 112 -6.30 -7.33 -18.39
N LEU A 113 -6.68 -6.04 -18.41
CA LEU A 113 -5.90 -4.97 -17.79
C LEU A 113 -5.91 -5.10 -16.27
N LEU A 114 -7.09 -5.32 -15.67
CA LEU A 114 -7.21 -5.53 -14.23
C LEU A 114 -6.41 -6.75 -13.76
N LEU A 115 -6.54 -7.88 -14.46
CA LEU A 115 -5.80 -9.10 -14.13
C LEU A 115 -4.29 -8.91 -14.29
N GLY A 116 -3.85 -8.24 -15.37
CA GLY A 116 -2.44 -7.91 -15.58
C GLY A 116 -1.88 -6.94 -14.54
N TYR A 117 -2.70 -6.06 -13.96
CA TYR A 117 -2.33 -5.21 -12.83
C TYR A 117 -2.22 -6.05 -11.55
N LEU A 118 -3.24 -6.85 -11.24
CA LEU A 118 -3.26 -7.73 -10.06
C LEU A 118 -2.07 -8.70 -10.04
N TRP A 119 -1.73 -9.29 -11.19
CA TRP A 119 -0.57 -10.17 -11.29
C TRP A 119 0.74 -9.48 -10.89
N ARG A 120 0.90 -8.20 -11.25
CA ARG A 120 2.08 -7.41 -10.85
C ARG A 120 2.06 -7.08 -9.36
N VAL A 121 0.91 -6.76 -8.81
CA VAL A 121 0.76 -6.58 -7.34
C VAL A 121 1.15 -7.86 -6.61
N VAL A 122 0.69 -9.02 -7.08
CA VAL A 122 1.07 -10.33 -6.51
C VAL A 122 2.57 -10.57 -6.64
N LEU A 123 3.15 -10.35 -7.81
CA LEU A 123 4.59 -10.53 -8.03
C LEU A 123 5.44 -9.63 -7.13
N LEU A 124 5.06 -8.35 -7.00
CA LEU A 124 5.71 -7.42 -6.08
C LEU A 124 5.53 -7.86 -4.62
N GLY A 125 4.34 -8.35 -4.26
CA GLY A 125 4.06 -8.92 -2.94
C GLY A 125 4.92 -10.13 -2.62
N ILE A 126 5.16 -11.04 -3.58
CA ILE A 126 6.06 -12.20 -3.41
C ILE A 126 7.50 -11.74 -3.20
N ILE A 127 7.99 -10.78 -3.99
CA ILE A 127 9.33 -10.19 -3.80
C ILE A 127 9.43 -9.57 -2.41
N GLN A 128 8.44 -8.78 -2.02
CA GLN A 128 8.38 -8.12 -0.72
C GLN A 128 8.34 -9.14 0.43
N LEU A 129 7.59 -10.23 0.28
CA LEU A 129 7.53 -11.33 1.24
C LEU A 129 8.88 -12.03 1.38
N ALA A 130 9.55 -12.35 0.27
CA ALA A 130 10.86 -12.98 0.28
C ALA A 130 11.90 -12.13 1.02
N PHE A 131 11.93 -10.82 0.76
CA PHE A 131 12.78 -9.88 1.50
C PHE A 131 12.40 -9.79 2.98
N SER A 132 11.11 -9.77 3.30
CA SER A 132 10.63 -9.73 4.70
C SER A 132 11.07 -10.97 5.46
N VAL A 133 10.95 -12.16 4.86
CA VAL A 133 11.41 -13.43 5.46
C VAL A 133 12.92 -13.40 5.66
N ALA A 134 13.69 -12.92 4.68
CA ALA A 134 15.15 -12.81 4.81
C ALA A 134 15.57 -11.88 5.97
N ILE A 135 14.81 -10.80 6.21
CA ILE A 135 15.04 -9.89 7.35
C ILE A 135 14.62 -10.53 8.68
N MET A 136 13.53 -11.30 8.69
CA MET A 136 12.98 -11.91 9.90
C MET A 136 13.78 -13.12 10.40
N ILE A 137 14.39 -13.92 9.51
CA ILE A 137 15.11 -15.13 9.90
C ILE A 137 16.22 -14.85 10.93
N PRO A 138 17.14 -13.88 10.73
CA PRO A 138 18.15 -13.55 11.74
C PRO A 138 17.54 -13.13 13.08
N LEU A 139 16.44 -12.36 13.07
CA LEU A 139 15.76 -11.92 14.28
C LEU A 139 15.17 -13.10 15.06
N LEU A 140 14.54 -14.05 14.36
CA LEU A 140 13.99 -15.26 14.95
C LEU A 140 15.08 -16.17 15.51
N ILE A 141 16.20 -16.30 14.78
CA ILE A 141 17.39 -17.05 15.25
C ILE A 141 17.93 -16.41 16.52
N SER A 142 18.18 -15.09 16.53
CA SER A 142 18.66 -14.37 17.71
C SER A 142 17.71 -14.52 18.92
N ALA A 143 16.39 -14.48 18.68
CA ALA A 143 15.40 -14.71 19.72
C ALA A 143 15.45 -16.14 20.28
N ALA A 144 15.67 -17.15 19.43
CA ALA A 144 15.75 -18.55 19.85
C ALA A 144 17.00 -18.87 20.69
N PHE A 145 18.10 -18.14 20.49
CA PHE A 145 19.36 -18.32 21.23
C PHE A 145 19.50 -17.42 22.46
N THR A 146 18.53 -16.54 22.73
CA THR A 146 18.53 -15.73 23.96
C THR A 146 18.00 -16.61 25.10
N PRO A 147 18.81 -16.95 26.11
CA PRO A 147 18.33 -17.79 27.22
C PRO A 147 17.17 -17.07 27.91
N SER A 148 16.16 -17.83 28.30
CA SER A 148 14.89 -17.39 28.89
C SER A 148 15.01 -16.72 30.26
N GLN A 149 16.07 -15.94 30.52
CA GLN A 149 16.37 -15.26 31.79
C GLN A 149 15.42 -14.11 32.11
N GLY A 150 14.19 -14.09 31.60
CA GLY A 150 13.19 -13.07 31.92
C GLY A 150 13.54 -11.65 31.47
N ILE A 151 14.59 -11.48 30.64
CA ILE A 151 14.88 -10.21 30.00
C ILE A 151 13.85 -10.06 28.88
N GLU A 152 12.73 -9.41 29.18
CA GLU A 152 11.76 -9.05 28.14
C GLU A 152 12.49 -8.29 27.03
N PRO A 153 12.23 -8.62 25.75
CA PRO A 153 12.80 -7.87 24.65
C PRO A 153 12.53 -6.38 24.87
N ASN A 154 13.59 -5.57 24.90
CA ASN A 154 13.46 -4.13 25.08
C ASN A 154 12.48 -3.58 24.03
N THR A 155 11.33 -3.07 24.46
CA THR A 155 10.27 -2.52 23.59
C THR A 155 10.84 -1.49 22.60
N ILE A 156 11.86 -0.73 23.01
CA ILE A 156 12.55 0.24 22.15
C ILE A 156 13.29 -0.48 21.01
N ALA A 157 13.96 -1.60 21.29
CA ALA A 157 14.66 -2.38 20.27
C ALA A 157 13.70 -2.98 19.25
N ILE A 158 12.55 -3.50 19.68
CA ILE A 158 11.49 -3.99 18.77
C ILE A 158 10.96 -2.84 17.90
N LEU A 159 10.68 -1.69 18.51
CA LEU A 159 10.16 -0.53 17.78
C LEU A 159 11.16 -0.04 16.72
N VAL A 160 12.43 0.09 17.09
CA VAL A 160 13.50 0.53 16.17
C VAL A 160 13.70 -0.48 15.05
N THR A 161 13.78 -1.77 15.35
CA THR A 161 13.97 -2.81 14.31
C THR A 161 12.78 -2.89 13.36
N THR A 162 11.55 -2.82 13.88
CA THR A 162 10.32 -2.81 13.06
C THR A 162 10.26 -1.56 12.19
N PHE A 163 10.60 -0.40 12.73
CA PHE A 163 10.63 0.86 12.00
C PHE A 163 11.68 0.84 10.88
N LEU A 164 12.90 0.38 11.15
CA LEU A 164 13.95 0.24 10.15
C LEU A 164 13.57 -0.76 9.06
N ALA A 165 13.00 -1.90 9.43
CA ALA A 165 12.48 -2.87 8.47
C ALA A 165 11.41 -2.22 7.57
N GLN A 166 10.47 -1.47 8.15
CA GLN A 166 9.44 -0.77 7.39
C GLN A 166 10.04 0.23 6.38
N ILE A 167 11.06 1.00 6.76
CA ILE A 167 11.74 1.92 5.83
C ILE A 167 12.35 1.13 4.64
N VAL A 168 13.07 0.05 4.91
CA VAL A 168 13.68 -0.78 3.87
C VAL A 168 12.61 -1.36 2.93
N MET A 169 11.51 -1.86 3.48
CA MET A 169 10.42 -2.43 2.70
C MET A 169 9.70 -1.38 1.84
N ILE A 170 9.44 -0.19 2.39
CA ILE A 170 8.85 0.90 1.61
C ILE A 170 9.81 1.37 0.52
N TRP A 171 11.10 1.53 0.84
CA TRP A 171 12.11 1.92 -0.14
C TRP A 171 12.20 0.92 -1.30
N LEU A 172 12.20 -0.39 -1.00
CA LEU A 172 12.16 -1.45 -2.00
C LEU A 172 10.89 -1.36 -2.84
N SER A 173 9.73 -1.15 -2.21
CA SER A 173 8.45 -0.99 -2.89
C SER A 173 8.46 0.19 -3.86
N LEU A 174 9.01 1.35 -3.44
CA LEU A 174 9.13 2.53 -4.28
C LEU A 174 10.02 2.30 -5.51
N ARG A 175 11.11 1.53 -5.36
CA ARG A 175 12.02 1.19 -6.48
C ARG A 175 11.36 0.32 -7.54
N LEU A 176 10.46 -0.57 -7.12
CA LEU A 176 9.75 -1.48 -8.02
C LEU A 176 8.39 -0.94 -8.47
N SER A 177 7.99 0.22 -7.96
CA SER A 177 6.63 0.73 -8.08
C SER A 177 6.24 1.18 -9.48
N LEU A 178 7.18 1.56 -10.35
CA LEU A 178 6.88 2.10 -11.69
C LEU A 178 6.11 1.10 -12.55
N VAL A 179 6.25 -0.18 -12.25
CA VAL A 179 5.52 -1.28 -12.89
C VAL A 179 4.01 -1.16 -12.69
N LEU A 180 3.54 -0.60 -11.56
CA LEU A 180 2.11 -0.49 -11.25
C LEU A 180 1.41 0.61 -12.06
N PRO A 181 1.86 1.88 -12.07
CA PRO A 181 1.28 2.90 -12.94
C PRO A 181 1.37 2.52 -14.42
N ALA A 182 2.50 1.95 -14.85
CA ALA A 182 2.67 1.49 -16.22
C ALA A 182 1.61 0.45 -16.62
N ALA A 183 1.36 -0.54 -15.74
CA ALA A 183 0.32 -1.54 -15.95
C ALA A 183 -1.10 -0.96 -15.94
N ALA A 184 -1.37 0.04 -15.10
CA ALA A 184 -2.66 0.73 -15.07
C ALA A 184 -2.94 1.49 -16.38
N LEU A 185 -1.89 1.96 -17.08
CA LEU A 185 -1.97 2.54 -18.42
C LEU A 185 -1.99 1.48 -19.54
N GLY A 186 -1.86 0.19 -19.21
CA GLY A 186 -1.74 -0.89 -20.18
C GLY A 186 -0.39 -0.90 -20.94
N ARG A 187 0.62 -0.21 -20.42
CA ARG A 187 1.99 -0.15 -20.98
C ARG A 187 2.90 -0.98 -20.07
N PRO A 188 3.10 -2.28 -20.34
CA PRO A 188 3.85 -3.14 -19.45
C PRO A 188 5.31 -2.68 -19.32
N LEU A 189 5.74 -2.36 -18.11
CA LEU A 189 7.15 -2.08 -17.78
C LEU A 189 7.76 -3.29 -17.06
N PRO A 190 8.92 -3.81 -17.51
CA PRO A 190 9.67 -4.84 -16.80
C PRO A 190 10.16 -4.35 -15.42
N ILE A 191 10.22 -5.27 -14.45
CA ILE A 191 10.70 -4.97 -13.08
C ILE A 191 12.15 -4.46 -13.09
N VAL A 192 13.01 -5.05 -13.94
CA VAL A 192 14.40 -4.66 -14.08
C VAL A 192 14.52 -3.21 -14.56
N ASP A 193 13.64 -2.79 -15.47
CA ASP A 193 13.63 -1.43 -16.00
C ASP A 193 13.18 -0.44 -14.92
N SER A 194 12.14 -0.78 -14.14
CA SER A 194 11.75 0.02 -12.97
C SER A 194 12.91 0.24 -11.99
N TRP A 195 13.72 -0.80 -11.74
CA TRP A 195 14.88 -0.70 -10.85
C TRP A 195 15.97 0.22 -11.41
N ARG A 196 16.23 0.13 -12.72
CA ARG A 196 17.23 0.97 -13.41
C ARG A 196 16.79 2.43 -13.46
N GLU A 197 15.54 2.69 -13.81
CA GLU A 197 14.97 4.04 -13.93
C GLU A 197 14.85 4.76 -12.58
N THR A 198 14.60 4.04 -11.49
CA THR A 198 14.58 4.64 -10.14
C THR A 198 15.97 4.83 -9.54
N GLY A 199 17.05 4.37 -10.21
CA GLY A 199 18.44 4.49 -9.76
C GLY A 199 18.89 5.93 -9.44
N PRO A 200 18.68 6.91 -10.32
CA PRO A 200 19.05 8.31 -10.07
C PRO A 200 18.36 8.93 -8.85
N LEU A 201 17.20 8.42 -8.44
CA LEU A 201 16.42 8.90 -7.29
C LEU A 201 16.65 8.08 -6.00
N MET A 202 17.66 7.20 -5.95
CA MET A 202 17.90 6.33 -4.79
C MET A 202 17.97 7.08 -3.44
N ARG A 203 18.68 8.21 -3.39
CA ARG A 203 18.83 9.01 -2.16
C ARG A 203 17.49 9.67 -1.75
N PRO A 204 16.78 10.39 -2.63
CA PRO A 204 15.45 10.93 -2.31
C PRO A 204 14.44 9.87 -1.88
N LEU A 205 14.47 8.68 -2.49
CA LEU A 205 13.56 7.59 -2.14
C LEU A 205 13.74 7.10 -0.70
N TRP A 206 14.94 7.13 -0.12
CA TRP A 206 15.13 6.83 1.31
C TRP A 206 14.41 7.85 2.20
N GLY A 207 14.47 9.14 1.83
CA GLY A 207 13.74 10.18 2.55
C GLY A 207 12.22 10.01 2.42
N VAL A 208 11.72 9.65 1.22
CA VAL A 208 10.29 9.37 1.02
C VAL A 208 9.87 8.15 1.84
N ALA A 209 10.67 7.08 1.83
CA ALA A 209 10.41 5.88 2.62
C ALA A 209 10.39 6.17 4.12
N GLY A 210 11.34 6.96 4.63
CA GLY A 210 11.38 7.39 6.02
C GLY A 210 10.15 8.20 6.44
N LEU A 211 9.72 9.15 5.59
CA LEU A 211 8.54 9.96 5.86
C LEU A 211 7.24 9.13 5.82
N LEU A 212 7.11 8.22 4.85
CA LEU A 212 5.96 7.31 4.78
C LEU A 212 5.95 6.32 5.95
N ALA A 213 7.11 5.78 6.37
CA ALA A 213 7.22 4.91 7.54
C ALA A 213 6.83 5.66 8.83
N ALA A 214 7.32 6.88 9.01
CA ALA A 214 6.96 7.73 10.13
C ALA A 214 5.45 8.01 10.16
N PHE A 215 4.87 8.38 9.00
CA PHE A 215 3.44 8.59 8.86
C PHE A 215 2.63 7.33 9.22
N ASN A 216 3.01 6.17 8.68
CA ASN A 216 2.36 4.89 8.97
C ASN A 216 2.45 4.53 10.47
N THR A 217 3.62 4.75 11.08
CA THR A 217 3.84 4.46 12.50
C THR A 217 3.01 5.39 13.39
N LEU A 218 2.95 6.68 13.08
CA LEU A 218 2.15 7.66 13.81
C LEU A 218 0.65 7.34 13.72
N ILE A 219 0.17 6.95 12.55
CA ILE A 219 -1.21 6.53 12.35
C ILE A 219 -1.51 5.27 13.16
N ALA A 220 -0.66 4.24 13.05
CA ALA A 220 -0.86 2.99 13.78
C ALA A 220 -0.94 3.25 15.29
N LYS A 221 -0.06 4.12 15.82
CA LYS A 221 -0.08 4.52 17.23
C LYS A 221 -1.31 5.37 17.59
N ALA A 222 -1.77 6.25 16.71
CA ALA A 222 -3.00 7.01 16.95
C ALA A 222 -4.23 6.09 17.01
N VAL A 223 -4.32 5.09 16.13
CA VAL A 223 -5.38 4.08 16.15
C VAL A 223 -5.30 3.25 17.43
N GLU A 224 -4.12 2.78 17.81
CA GLU A 224 -3.91 2.01 19.04
C GLU A 224 -4.39 2.79 20.28
N LEU A 225 -4.03 4.08 20.39
CA LEU A 225 -4.41 4.95 21.51
C LEU A 225 -5.91 5.28 21.56
N THR A 226 -6.60 5.26 20.42
CA THR A 226 -8.04 5.60 20.31
C THR A 226 -8.95 4.38 20.30
N SER A 227 -8.41 3.21 19.98
CA SER A 227 -9.14 1.95 20.03
C SER A 227 -9.48 1.60 21.48
N THR A 228 -10.75 1.67 21.85
CA THR A 228 -11.24 1.40 23.21
C THR A 228 -11.27 -0.10 23.56
N GLY A 229 -10.41 -0.91 22.93
CA GLY A 229 -10.46 -2.37 23.01
C GLY A 229 -11.62 -3.02 22.23
N ASN A 230 -12.51 -2.21 21.61
CA ASN A 230 -13.59 -2.72 20.77
C ASN A 230 -13.10 -2.91 19.33
N ALA A 231 -13.01 -4.18 18.89
CA ALA A 231 -12.60 -4.55 17.54
C ALA A 231 -13.46 -3.91 16.43
N LEU A 232 -14.76 -3.73 16.67
CA LEU A 232 -15.66 -3.06 15.71
C LEU A 232 -15.32 -1.57 15.59
N ALA A 233 -14.98 -0.91 16.71
CA ALA A 233 -14.58 0.49 16.69
C ALA A 233 -13.25 0.67 15.94
N ALA A 234 -12.28 -0.20 16.17
CA ALA A 234 -11.01 -0.22 15.44
C ALA A 234 -11.24 -0.37 13.93
N LEU A 235 -12.05 -1.36 13.51
CA LEU A 235 -12.35 -1.61 12.09
C LEU A 235 -12.97 -0.38 11.39
N THR A 236 -13.88 0.33 12.07
CA THR A 236 -14.51 1.54 11.52
C THR A 236 -13.55 2.71 11.37
N MET A 237 -12.55 2.84 12.24
CA MET A 237 -11.55 3.91 12.18
C MET A 237 -10.45 3.60 11.16
N GLU A 238 -10.02 2.34 11.10
CA GLU A 238 -8.93 1.88 10.23
C GLU A 238 -9.27 1.99 8.75
N MET A 239 -10.51 1.66 8.35
CA MET A 239 -10.91 1.65 6.95
C MET A 239 -10.68 3.00 6.24
N PRO A 240 -11.23 4.14 6.71
CA PRO A 240 -10.97 5.45 6.12
C PRO A 240 -9.48 5.82 6.11
N ILE A 241 -8.77 5.49 7.19
CA ILE A 241 -7.34 5.77 7.35
C ILE A 241 -6.53 5.04 6.26
N TYR A 242 -6.76 3.74 6.09
CA TYR A 242 -6.06 2.94 5.07
C TYR A 242 -6.39 3.39 3.65
N LEU A 243 -7.62 3.85 3.40
CA LEU A 243 -7.99 4.43 2.09
C LEU A 243 -7.21 5.72 1.79
N ILE A 244 -7.10 6.63 2.76
CA ILE A 244 -6.34 7.88 2.62
C ILE A 244 -4.85 7.59 2.45
N GLN A 245 -4.31 6.69 3.27
CA GLN A 245 -2.92 6.26 3.21
C GLN A 245 -2.61 5.60 1.86
N GLY A 246 -3.54 4.79 1.33
CA GLY A 246 -3.45 4.19 0.01
C GLY A 246 -3.37 5.21 -1.10
N LEU A 247 -4.27 6.20 -1.09
CA LEU A 247 -4.26 7.29 -2.06
C LEU A 247 -2.97 8.12 -1.99
N LEU A 248 -2.43 8.36 -0.79
CA LEU A 248 -1.14 9.02 -0.63
C LEU A 248 -0.01 8.22 -1.29
N ILE A 249 0.07 6.91 -1.01
CA ILE A 249 1.07 6.02 -1.61
C ILE A 249 0.92 6.03 -3.13
N PHE A 250 -0.29 5.84 -3.66
CA PHE A 250 -0.55 5.86 -5.09
C PHE A 250 -0.19 7.21 -5.72
N GLY A 251 -0.43 8.32 -5.01
CA GLY A 251 0.01 9.65 -5.38
C GLY A 251 1.52 9.71 -5.56
N VAL A 252 2.29 9.20 -4.58
CA VAL A 252 3.75 9.12 -4.66
C VAL A 252 4.20 8.27 -5.85
N LEU A 253 3.62 7.08 -6.05
CA LEU A 253 3.98 6.22 -7.18
C LEU A 253 3.71 6.90 -8.53
N THR A 254 2.58 7.61 -8.63
CA THR A 254 2.19 8.34 -9.83
C THR A 254 3.13 9.52 -10.09
N THR A 255 3.53 10.26 -9.06
CA THR A 255 4.53 11.34 -9.17
C THR A 255 5.86 10.80 -9.70
N LEU A 256 6.34 9.69 -9.14
CA LEU A 256 7.60 9.07 -9.57
C LEU A 256 7.53 8.64 -11.03
N TYR A 257 6.43 8.00 -11.43
CA TYR A 257 6.23 7.59 -12.82
C TYR A 257 6.12 8.78 -13.78
N ALA A 258 5.33 9.79 -13.44
CA ALA A 258 5.20 11.02 -14.23
C ALA A 258 6.56 11.71 -14.44
N HIS A 259 7.39 11.74 -13.40
CA HIS A 259 8.70 12.37 -13.47
C HIS A 259 9.70 11.56 -14.30
N LEU A 260 9.80 10.24 -14.06
CA LEU A 260 10.83 9.39 -14.68
C LEU A 260 10.49 8.95 -16.11
N GLN A 261 9.21 8.77 -16.44
CA GLN A 261 8.77 8.25 -17.73
C GLN A 261 8.11 9.28 -18.64
N GLN A 262 7.62 10.39 -18.09
CA GLN A 262 6.98 11.45 -18.88
C GLN A 262 7.73 12.79 -18.79
N ASP A 263 8.93 12.79 -18.19
CA ASP A 263 9.77 13.97 -17.97
C ASP A 263 9.02 15.16 -17.32
N ARG A 264 7.97 14.89 -16.53
CA ARG A 264 7.19 15.95 -15.89
C ARG A 264 7.97 16.53 -14.71
N PRO A 265 7.98 17.87 -14.54
CA PRO A 265 8.69 18.49 -13.42
C PRO A 265 8.01 18.18 -12.07
N LEU A 266 8.82 18.04 -11.01
CA LEU A 266 8.36 17.81 -9.63
C LEU A 266 7.85 19.08 -8.92
N ALA A 267 7.68 20.20 -9.65
CA ALA A 267 7.40 21.54 -9.11
C ALA A 267 5.94 21.97 -9.28
#